data_AF-A0A968R7H8-F1
#
_entry.id   AF-A0A968R7H8-F1
#
_cell.length_a   1.000
_cell.length_b   1.000
_cell.length_c   1.000
_cell.angle_alpha   90.00
_cell.angle_beta   90.00
_cell.angle_gamma   90.00
#
_symmetry.space_group_name_H-M   'P 1'
#
loop_
_entity.id
_entity.type
_entity.pdbx_description
1 polymer ?
#
loop_
_entity_poly.entity_id
_entity_poly.type
_entity_poly.pdbx_seq_one_letter_code
_entity_poly.pdbx_strand_id
1 'polypeptide(L)'
;IVRTFQIPCAHAPALLPLPLDPHLSPRSAAEEIGYTFLPCVLAGLSKAPQFTTQKADERSQLPITADRVDAVVIPATACGGSAILSWSGRSTVQIIAVRDNTTRMQVPPEKLGIKALQVNSYLEAIGVLVAMRAGISPASLGANISPLRYLSDSTKLGLAPQ
;
A
#
# COMPACT_ATOMS: atom_id res chain seq x y z
N ILE A 1 -11.80 -18.28 6.25
CA ILE A 1 -10.64 -19.13 5.88
C ILE A 1 -9.33 -18.41 6.19
N VAL A 2 -8.97 -17.34 5.49
CA VAL A 2 -7.73 -16.57 5.75
C VAL A 2 -7.59 -16.16 7.22
N ARG A 3 -8.59 -15.45 7.80
CA ARG A 3 -8.50 -14.96 9.20
C ARG A 3 -8.34 -16.07 10.25
N THR A 4 -9.03 -17.20 10.09
CA THR A 4 -9.09 -18.26 11.10
C THR A 4 -7.97 -19.29 10.94
N PHE A 5 -7.71 -19.70 9.70
CA PHE A 5 -6.80 -20.81 9.39
C PHE A 5 -5.46 -20.34 8.82
N GLN A 6 -5.30 -19.05 8.51
CA GLN A 6 -4.08 -18.48 7.91
C GLN A 6 -3.69 -19.18 6.60
N ILE A 7 -4.70 -19.59 5.82
CA ILE A 7 -4.53 -20.20 4.50
C ILE A 7 -4.93 -19.16 3.44
N PRO A 8 -4.07 -18.88 2.44
CA PRO A 8 -4.45 -18.05 1.31
C PRO A 8 -5.72 -18.59 0.64
N CYS A 9 -6.71 -17.74 0.43
CA CYS A 9 -7.94 -18.13 -0.25
C CYS A 9 -8.24 -17.14 -1.38
N ALA A 10 -8.84 -17.68 -2.43
CA ALA A 10 -9.39 -16.92 -3.53
C ALA A 10 -10.84 -17.37 -3.73
N HIS A 11 -11.67 -16.45 -4.21
CA HIS A 11 -13.05 -16.78 -4.57
C HIS A 11 -13.08 -17.26 -6.02
N ALA A 12 -13.67 -18.42 -6.25
CA ALA A 12 -14.10 -18.80 -7.60
C ALA A 12 -15.34 -17.97 -7.97
N PRO A 13 -15.51 -17.58 -9.24
CA PRO A 13 -16.72 -16.91 -9.71
C PRO A 13 -17.96 -17.76 -9.42
N ALA A 14 -18.95 -17.17 -8.74
CA ALA A 14 -20.24 -17.80 -8.46
C ALA A 14 -21.25 -17.36 -9.54
N LEU A 15 -20.93 -17.63 -10.80
CA LEU A 15 -21.76 -17.27 -11.94
C LEU A 15 -22.42 -18.51 -12.53
N LEU A 16 -23.66 -18.34 -13.02
CA LEU A 16 -24.24 -19.30 -13.95
C LEU A 16 -23.40 -19.30 -15.24
N PRO A 17 -23.37 -20.42 -15.99
CA PRO A 17 -22.65 -20.49 -17.25
C PRO A 17 -23.01 -19.30 -18.14
N LEU A 18 -22.00 -18.50 -18.48
CA LEU A 18 -22.16 -17.42 -19.45
C LEU A 18 -22.36 -18.03 -20.85
N PRO A 19 -23.13 -17.38 -21.73
CA PRO A 19 -23.19 -17.79 -23.13
C PRO A 19 -21.79 -17.69 -23.76
N LEU A 20 -21.47 -18.63 -24.65
CA LEU A 20 -20.18 -18.66 -25.34
C LEU A 20 -19.96 -17.39 -26.16
N ASP A 21 -18.80 -16.76 -26.00
CA ASP A 21 -18.36 -15.61 -26.80
C ASP A 21 -17.52 -16.09 -28.01
N PRO A 22 -18.06 -16.02 -29.24
CA PRO A 22 -17.32 -16.42 -30.44
C PRO A 22 -16.12 -15.51 -30.76
N HIS A 23 -15.98 -14.36 -30.10
CA HIS A 23 -14.88 -13.41 -30.27
C HIS A 23 -13.87 -13.42 -29.12
N LEU A 24 -13.93 -14.43 -28.24
CA LEU A 24 -13.01 -14.56 -27.13
C LEU A 24 -11.54 -14.64 -27.59
N SER A 25 -10.67 -13.94 -26.87
CA SER A 25 -9.22 -14.09 -27.02
C SER A 25 -8.77 -15.54 -26.78
N PRO A 26 -7.90 -16.12 -27.63
CA PRO A 26 -7.34 -17.46 -27.41
C PRO A 26 -6.66 -17.64 -26.05
N ARG A 27 -6.15 -16.55 -25.44
CA ARG A 27 -5.54 -16.58 -24.10
C ARG A 27 -6.55 -16.87 -22.98
N SER A 28 -7.83 -16.62 -23.22
CA SER A 28 -8.92 -16.81 -22.27
C SER A 28 -9.77 -18.06 -22.57
N ALA A 29 -9.52 -18.76 -23.68
CA ALA A 29 -10.35 -19.90 -24.13
C ALA A 29 -10.41 -21.04 -23.10
N ALA A 30 -9.31 -21.29 -22.40
CA ALA A 30 -9.27 -22.29 -21.34
C ALA A 30 -10.13 -21.90 -20.12
N GLU A 31 -10.29 -20.60 -19.85
CA GLU A 31 -11.15 -20.11 -18.76
C GLU A 31 -12.63 -20.23 -19.11
N GLU A 32 -13.00 -20.07 -20.38
CA GLU A 32 -14.39 -20.18 -20.84
C GLU A 32 -14.90 -21.63 -20.87
N ILE A 33 -14.02 -22.60 -21.16
CA ILE A 33 -14.35 -24.04 -21.09
C ILE A 33 -14.44 -24.50 -19.62
N GLY A 34 -13.71 -23.85 -18.71
CA GLY A 34 -13.75 -24.12 -17.28
C GLY A 34 -14.85 -23.31 -16.58
N TYR A 35 -16.08 -23.81 -16.52
CA TYR A 35 -17.25 -23.14 -15.94
C TYR A 35 -17.10 -22.53 -14.53
N THR A 36 -16.08 -22.95 -13.78
CA THR A 36 -15.80 -22.47 -12.42
C THR A 36 -14.63 -21.49 -12.34
N PHE A 37 -13.94 -21.23 -13.46
CA PHE A 37 -12.65 -20.53 -13.51
C PHE A 37 -11.61 -21.13 -12.53
N LEU A 38 -11.81 -22.38 -12.10
CA LEU A 38 -10.95 -23.05 -11.14
C LEU A 38 -9.48 -23.10 -11.59
N PRO A 39 -9.15 -23.31 -12.88
CA PRO A 39 -7.76 -23.29 -13.33
C PRO A 39 -7.04 -21.97 -13.02
N CYS A 40 -7.68 -20.81 -13.25
CA CYS A 40 -7.05 -19.52 -12.98
C CYS A 40 -6.97 -19.21 -11.48
N VAL A 41 -7.98 -19.65 -10.70
CA VAL A 41 -7.94 -19.59 -9.23
C VAL A 41 -6.77 -20.40 -8.67
N LEU A 42 -6.58 -21.64 -9.13
CA LEU A 42 -5.47 -22.50 -8.70
C LEU A 42 -4.12 -21.94 -9.16
N ALA A 43 -4.02 -21.43 -10.39
CA ALA A 43 -2.82 -20.77 -10.88
C ALA A 43 -2.45 -19.54 -10.02
N GLY A 44 -3.44 -18.71 -9.67
CA GLY A 44 -3.26 -17.57 -8.77
C GLY A 44 -2.82 -18.00 -7.37
N LEU A 45 -3.51 -18.98 -6.78
CA LEU A 45 -3.19 -19.51 -5.45
C LEU A 45 -1.80 -20.16 -5.40
N SER A 46 -1.35 -20.81 -6.46
CA SER A 46 0.01 -21.40 -6.54
C SER A 46 1.12 -20.36 -6.42
N LYS A 47 0.83 -19.10 -6.76
CA LYS A 47 1.75 -17.96 -6.70
C LYS A 47 1.41 -17.00 -5.56
N ALA A 48 0.36 -17.28 -4.79
CA ALA A 48 -0.06 -16.40 -3.70
C ALA A 48 0.98 -16.42 -2.57
N PRO A 49 1.30 -15.27 -1.97
CA PRO A 49 2.13 -15.21 -0.77
C PRO A 49 1.57 -16.13 0.32
N GLN A 50 2.45 -16.89 0.96
CA GLN A 50 2.09 -17.77 2.07
C GLN A 50 2.22 -17.04 3.40
N PHE A 51 1.31 -17.30 4.33
CA PHE A 51 1.42 -16.80 5.69
C PHE A 51 2.43 -17.67 6.46
N THR A 52 3.30 -17.03 7.24
CA THR A 52 4.20 -17.74 8.16
C THR A 52 3.85 -17.40 9.61
N THR A 53 3.82 -18.43 10.46
CA THR A 53 3.68 -18.31 11.92
C THR A 53 5.03 -18.40 12.63
N GLN A 54 6.09 -18.81 11.93
CA GLN A 54 7.44 -18.97 12.49
C GLN A 54 8.26 -17.69 12.30
N LYS A 55 9.07 -17.34 13.30
CA LYS A 55 10.13 -16.34 13.14
C LYS A 55 11.06 -16.82 12.04
N ALA A 56 11.36 -15.93 11.09
CA ALA A 56 12.14 -16.24 9.90
C ALA A 56 13.45 -16.96 10.26
N ASP A 57 13.64 -18.15 9.70
CA ASP A 57 14.92 -18.84 9.72
C ASP A 57 15.88 -18.08 8.78
N GLU A 58 17.13 -17.85 9.19
CA GLU A 58 18.09 -16.97 8.49
C GLU A 58 18.40 -17.39 7.03
N ARG A 59 18.02 -18.61 6.64
CA ARG A 59 18.20 -19.19 5.29
C ARG A 59 16.99 -19.02 4.37
N SER A 60 15.86 -18.53 4.87
CA SER A 60 14.64 -18.32 4.11
C SER A 60 14.52 -16.87 3.61
N GLN A 61 13.85 -16.65 2.47
CA GLN A 61 13.47 -15.30 2.07
C GLN A 61 12.73 -14.63 3.23
N LEU A 62 13.24 -13.49 3.65
CA LEU A 62 12.75 -12.73 4.79
C LEU A 62 11.26 -12.39 4.56
N PRO A 63 10.34 -12.84 5.44
CA PRO A 63 8.93 -12.54 5.29
C PRO A 63 8.72 -11.02 5.38
N ILE A 64 7.76 -10.53 4.59
CA ILE A 64 7.29 -9.15 4.69
C ILE A 64 6.39 -9.07 5.92
N THR A 65 6.92 -8.52 7.01
CA THR A 65 6.17 -8.22 8.22
C THR A 65 5.83 -6.72 8.25
N ALA A 66 4.82 -6.35 9.04
CA ALA A 66 4.41 -4.95 9.16
C ALA A 66 5.54 -4.02 9.62
N ASP A 67 6.50 -4.54 10.40
CA ASP A 67 7.66 -3.81 10.92
C ASP A 67 8.78 -3.62 9.87
N ARG A 68 8.67 -4.26 8.70
CA ARG A 68 9.65 -4.19 7.60
C ARG A 68 9.16 -3.35 6.42
N VAL A 69 8.06 -2.63 6.59
CA VAL A 69 7.48 -1.77 5.56
C VAL A 69 7.65 -0.33 5.98
N ASP A 70 8.52 0.40 5.28
CA ASP A 70 8.76 1.83 5.53
C ASP A 70 7.79 2.72 4.75
N ALA A 71 7.26 2.24 3.62
CA ALA A 71 6.35 2.99 2.77
C ALA A 71 5.39 2.08 2.00
N VAL A 72 4.21 2.62 1.67
CA VAL A 72 3.22 1.96 0.82
C VAL A 72 2.69 2.93 -0.23
N VAL A 73 2.63 2.49 -1.49
CA VAL A 73 2.10 3.28 -2.61
C VAL A 73 0.71 2.76 -2.97
N ILE A 74 -0.28 3.66 -3.00
CA ILE A 74 -1.67 3.33 -3.30
C ILE A 74 -2.30 4.32 -4.27
N PRO A 75 -3.35 3.93 -5.01
CA PRO A 75 -4.23 4.88 -5.68
C PRO A 75 -4.85 5.85 -4.65
N ALA A 76 -4.92 7.13 -4.96
CA ALA A 76 -5.45 8.16 -4.05
C ALA A 76 -6.94 7.96 -3.70
N THR A 77 -7.64 7.07 -4.39
CA THR A 77 -9.06 6.76 -4.18
C THR A 77 -9.30 5.38 -3.54
N ALA A 78 -8.26 4.71 -3.06
CA ALA A 78 -8.31 3.32 -2.59
C ALA A 78 -7.73 3.12 -1.16
N CYS A 79 -7.91 4.10 -0.26
CA CYS A 79 -7.38 4.04 1.11
C CYS A 79 -8.13 3.09 2.06
N GLY A 80 -9.25 2.51 1.65
CA GLY A 80 -10.10 1.68 2.51
C GLY A 80 -9.60 0.26 2.79
N GLY A 81 -8.43 -0.12 2.25
CA GLY A 81 -7.87 -1.45 2.46
C GLY A 81 -7.42 -1.70 3.90
N SER A 82 -7.64 -2.91 4.42
CA SER A 82 -7.25 -3.28 5.80
C SER A 82 -5.77 -3.06 6.10
N ALA A 83 -4.89 -3.27 5.11
CA ALA A 83 -3.47 -3.00 5.24
C ALA A 83 -3.19 -1.52 5.48
N ILE A 84 -3.83 -0.63 4.71
CA ILE A 84 -3.67 0.83 4.84
C ILE A 84 -4.23 1.32 6.18
N LEU A 85 -5.41 0.83 6.58
CA LEU A 85 -6.00 1.13 7.88
C LEU A 85 -5.12 0.67 9.05
N SER A 86 -4.44 -0.47 8.91
CA SER A 86 -3.53 -0.98 9.95
C SER A 86 -2.24 -0.17 10.01
N TRP A 87 -1.69 0.24 8.85
CA TRP A 87 -0.47 1.04 8.79
C TRP A 87 -0.69 2.52 9.10
N SER A 88 -1.87 3.08 8.88
CA SER A 88 -2.15 4.49 9.19
C SER A 88 -2.02 4.82 10.68
N GLY A 89 -2.17 3.82 11.56
CA GLY A 89 -1.93 3.95 12.98
C GLY A 89 -0.44 3.92 13.38
N ARG A 90 0.47 3.65 12.44
CA ARG A 90 1.91 3.51 12.71
C ARG A 90 2.64 4.72 12.15
N SER A 91 3.29 5.48 13.03
CA SER A 91 4.00 6.72 12.67
C SER A 91 5.22 6.51 11.76
N THR A 92 5.72 5.28 11.65
CA THR A 92 6.92 4.93 10.88
C THR A 92 6.64 4.65 9.40
N VAL A 93 5.37 4.43 9.00
CA VAL A 93 5.04 4.03 7.63
C VAL A 93 4.55 5.21 6.83
N GLN A 94 5.24 5.54 5.74
CA GLN A 94 4.81 6.58 4.82
C GLN A 94 3.78 6.04 3.81
N ILE A 95 2.55 6.51 3.91
CA ILE A 95 1.52 6.24 2.89
C ILE A 95 1.69 7.26 1.76
N ILE A 96 1.83 6.80 0.52
CA ILE A 96 1.98 7.61 -0.69
C ILE A 96 0.76 7.38 -1.58
N ALA A 97 -0.03 8.42 -1.81
CA ALA A 97 -1.29 8.35 -2.54
C ALA A 97 -1.14 8.98 -3.93
N VAL A 98 -1.32 8.19 -4.98
CA VAL A 98 -1.14 8.60 -6.39
C VAL A 98 -2.47 9.08 -6.98
N ARG A 99 -2.55 10.36 -7.36
CA ARG A 99 -3.78 11.01 -7.86
C ARG A 99 -4.22 10.52 -9.22
N ASP A 100 -3.27 10.26 -10.13
CA ASP A 100 -3.56 9.84 -11.50
C ASP A 100 -4.06 8.38 -11.59
N ASN A 101 -4.09 7.64 -10.47
CA ASN A 101 -4.78 6.35 -10.41
C ASN A 101 -6.12 6.48 -9.66
N THR A 102 -7.21 6.48 -10.43
CA THR A 102 -8.58 6.50 -9.92
C THR A 102 -9.19 5.11 -9.91
N THR A 103 -9.98 4.81 -8.88
CA THR A 103 -10.57 3.49 -8.66
C THR A 103 -12.05 3.61 -8.36
N ARG A 104 -12.81 2.51 -8.51
CA ARG A 104 -14.24 2.50 -8.15
C ARG A 104 -14.50 2.66 -6.65
N MET A 105 -13.51 2.43 -5.79
CA MET A 105 -13.68 2.49 -4.34
C MET A 105 -14.02 3.92 -3.86
N GLN A 106 -13.43 4.96 -4.45
CA GLN A 106 -13.71 6.38 -4.14
C GLN A 106 -13.56 6.74 -2.64
N VAL A 107 -12.57 6.12 -1.99
CA VAL A 107 -12.20 6.36 -0.59
C VAL A 107 -10.80 6.99 -0.54
N PRO A 108 -10.72 8.34 -0.51
CA PRO A 108 -9.45 9.03 -0.35
C PRO A 108 -9.00 9.10 1.12
N PRO A 109 -7.71 9.39 1.39
CA PRO A 109 -7.13 9.38 2.74
C PRO A 109 -7.89 10.30 3.71
N GLU A 110 -8.36 11.46 3.23
CA GLU A 110 -8.97 12.51 4.04
C GLU A 110 -10.31 12.04 4.65
N LYS A 111 -11.06 11.20 3.92
CA LYS A 111 -12.32 10.62 4.43
C LYS A 111 -12.10 9.69 5.63
N LEU A 112 -10.88 9.17 5.79
CA LEU A 112 -10.50 8.23 6.84
C LEU A 112 -9.57 8.87 7.90
N GLY A 113 -9.24 10.16 7.77
CA GLY A 113 -8.28 10.83 8.66
C GLY A 113 -6.85 10.28 8.53
N ILE A 114 -6.51 9.68 7.40
CA ILE A 114 -5.21 9.05 7.17
C ILE A 114 -4.23 10.09 6.64
N LYS A 115 -3.09 10.25 7.30
CA LYS A 115 -1.99 11.08 6.81
C LYS A 115 -1.29 10.36 5.65
N ALA A 116 -1.51 10.83 4.43
CA ALA A 116 -0.84 10.36 3.23
C ALA A 116 -0.11 11.51 2.52
N LEU A 117 1.05 11.21 1.95
CA LEU A 117 1.74 12.10 1.01
C LEU A 117 1.09 11.90 -0.36
N GLN A 118 0.38 12.91 -0.86
CA GLN A 118 -0.19 12.86 -2.20
C GLN A 118 0.85 13.24 -3.25
N VAL A 119 0.89 12.46 -4.33
CA VAL A 119 1.70 12.69 -5.53
C VAL A 119 0.81 12.57 -6.76
N ASN A 120 1.20 13.18 -7.88
CA ASN A 120 0.39 13.14 -9.10
C ASN A 120 0.53 11.80 -9.81
N SER A 121 1.75 11.27 -9.93
CA SER A 121 2.04 10.08 -10.74
C SER A 121 2.85 9.01 -10.01
N TYR A 122 2.89 7.80 -10.55
CA TYR A 122 3.77 6.74 -10.05
C TYR A 122 5.26 7.08 -10.21
N LEU A 123 5.62 7.88 -11.22
CA LEU A 123 6.99 8.38 -11.37
C LEU A 123 7.38 9.27 -10.19
N GLU A 124 6.48 10.17 -9.77
CA GLU A 124 6.69 10.97 -8.56
C GLU A 124 6.73 10.11 -7.30
N ALA A 125 5.88 9.07 -7.20
CA ALA A 125 5.92 8.12 -6.08
C ALA A 125 7.29 7.42 -5.97
N ILE A 126 7.88 7.01 -7.10
CA ILE A 126 9.24 6.45 -7.14
C ILE A 126 10.26 7.50 -6.67
N GLY A 127 10.13 8.75 -7.10
CA GLY A 127 10.98 9.85 -6.63
C GLY A 127 10.94 10.03 -5.12
N VAL A 128 9.75 9.95 -4.52
CA VAL A 128 9.57 9.96 -3.06
C VAL A 128 10.30 8.79 -2.41
N LEU A 129 10.13 7.56 -2.92
CA LEU A 129 10.79 6.37 -2.37
C LEU A 129 12.33 6.49 -2.44
N VAL A 130 12.86 7.04 -3.54
CA VAL A 130 14.30 7.29 -3.69
C VAL A 130 14.78 8.33 -2.68
N ALA A 131 14.06 9.44 -2.51
CA ALA A 131 14.38 10.46 -1.52
C ALA A 131 14.39 9.89 -0.09
N MET A 132 13.35 9.13 0.27
CA MET A 132 13.26 8.44 1.56
C MET A 132 14.45 7.51 1.79
N ARG A 133 14.80 6.67 0.79
CA ARG A 133 15.95 5.76 0.88
C ARG A 133 17.27 6.50 1.05
N ALA A 134 17.40 7.69 0.50
CA ALA A 134 18.58 8.55 0.65
C ALA A 134 18.60 9.37 1.95
N GLY A 135 17.55 9.30 2.79
CA GLY A 135 17.40 10.13 3.98
C GLY A 135 17.05 11.60 3.67
N ILE A 136 16.56 11.87 2.47
CA ILE A 136 16.19 13.20 1.99
C ILE A 136 14.69 13.38 2.19
N SER A 137 14.29 14.49 2.82
CA SER A 137 12.88 14.86 2.94
C SER A 137 12.33 15.24 1.56
N PRO A 138 11.25 14.61 1.06
CA PRO A 138 10.64 15.00 -0.21
C PRO A 138 10.25 16.50 -0.26
N ALA A 139 9.90 17.08 0.89
CA ALA A 139 9.56 18.49 1.00
C ALA A 139 10.74 19.45 0.70
N SER A 140 11.99 19.00 0.83
CA SER A 140 13.17 19.83 0.50
C SER A 140 13.51 19.81 -0.99
N LEU A 141 12.86 18.97 -1.79
CA LEU A 141 13.05 18.88 -3.24
C LEU A 141 12.07 19.76 -4.02
N GLY A 142 11.18 20.47 -3.31
CA GLY A 142 10.28 21.45 -3.90
C GLY A 142 10.98 22.79 -4.17
N ALA A 143 10.49 23.53 -5.16
CA ALA A 143 10.97 24.87 -5.46
C ALA A 143 10.71 25.88 -4.32
N ASN A 144 9.72 25.61 -3.46
CA ASN A 144 9.36 26.46 -2.33
C ASN A 144 10.01 25.93 -1.04
N ILE A 145 11.05 26.61 -0.58
CA ILE A 145 11.73 26.30 0.68
C ILE A 145 11.17 27.22 1.77
N SER A 146 10.71 26.63 2.89
CA SER A 146 10.26 27.41 4.05
C SER A 146 11.42 28.23 4.62
N PRO A 147 11.20 29.50 5.02
CA PRO A 147 12.23 30.29 5.68
C PRO A 147 12.67 29.62 6.99
N LEU A 148 13.96 29.76 7.33
CA LEU A 148 14.51 29.27 8.59
C LEU A 148 13.75 29.91 9.76
N ARG A 149 13.23 29.07 10.67
CA ARG A 149 12.68 29.56 11.93
C ARG A 149 13.82 29.77 12.91
N TYR A 150 13.88 30.96 13.48
CA TYR A 150 14.79 31.24 14.58
C TYR A 150 14.41 30.37 15.79
N LEU A 151 15.37 29.60 16.31
CA LEU A 151 15.22 28.93 17.60
C LEU A 151 15.33 30.02 18.67
N SER A 152 14.20 30.43 19.23
CA SER A 152 14.19 31.37 20.36
C SER A 152 14.70 30.65 21.61
N ASP A 153 15.91 31.02 22.06
CA ASP A 153 16.45 30.57 23.34
C ASP A 153 15.52 30.99 24.47
N SER A 154 14.91 29.99 25.10
CA SER A 154 14.11 30.18 26.31
C SER A 154 15.01 30.23 27.55
N THR A 155 16.02 31.08 27.56
CA THR A 155 16.80 31.34 28.76
C THR A 155 16.10 32.46 29.53
N LYS A 156 15.07 32.10 30.30
CA LYS A 156 14.59 32.95 31.39
C LYS A 156 15.73 33.08 32.41
N LEU A 157 16.55 34.12 32.26
CA LEU A 157 17.37 34.64 33.34
C LEU A 157 16.41 35.21 34.39
N GLY A 158 16.06 34.41 35.39
CA GLY A 158 15.39 34.87 36.59
C GLY A 158 16.37 35.68 37.43
N LEU A 159 16.55 36.97 37.12
CA LEU A 159 16.99 37.93 38.12
C LEU A 159 15.75 38.49 38.82
N ALA A 160 15.55 38.07 40.07
CA ALA A 160 14.69 38.79 41.00
C ALA A 160 15.50 39.98 41.58
N PRO A 161 14.95 41.21 41.60
CA PRO A 161 15.51 42.27 42.44
C PRO A 161 15.06 42.06 43.90
N GLN A 162 15.86 42.65 44.79
CA GLN A 162 15.86 42.49 46.26
C GLN A 162 14.56 42.85 46.97
#